data_AF-A0A1F8WIN6-F1
#
_entry.id   AF-A0A1F8WIN6-F1
#
_cell.length_a   1.000
_cell.length_b   1.000
_cell.length_c   1.000
_cell.angle_alpha   90.00
_cell.angle_beta   90.00
_cell.angle_gamma   90.00
#
_symmetry.space_group_name_H-M   'P 1'
#
loop_
_entity.id
_entity.type
_entity.pdbx_description
1 polymer ?
#
loop_
_entity_poly.entity_id
_entity_poly.type
_entity_poly.pdbx_seq_one_letter_code
_entity_poly.pdbx_strand_id
1 'polypeptide(L)'
;MNSKTLIAFALNLFVFPGMGHFYLRRKIAGTLISVVVAGILLAMIVVFEMDAYRQVQQITNLKHYISHAPEMASHLWVQRQTFYKIGFSLLGLVWIGSAVDVFRIKKI
;
A
#
# COMPACT_ATOMS: atom_id res chain seq x y z
N MET A 1 2.95 -24.39 17.49
CA MET A 1 3.36 -23.25 16.65
C MET A 1 4.34 -22.42 17.47
N ASN A 2 5.60 -22.26 17.05
CA ASN A 2 6.58 -21.49 17.84
C ASN A 2 6.10 -20.05 18.03
N SER A 3 6.26 -19.48 19.23
CA SER A 3 5.72 -18.14 19.53
C SER A 3 6.34 -17.07 18.61
N LYS A 4 7.61 -17.24 18.24
CA LYS A 4 8.31 -16.37 17.27
C LYS A 4 7.62 -16.31 15.91
N THR A 5 7.12 -17.44 15.39
CA THR A 5 6.39 -17.46 14.11
C THR A 5 5.03 -16.78 14.23
N LEU A 6 4.36 -16.95 15.39
CA LEU A 6 3.06 -16.33 15.64
C LEU A 6 3.18 -14.81 15.72
N ILE A 7 4.22 -14.30 16.39
CA ILE A 7 4.54 -12.86 16.44
C ILE A 7 4.88 -12.36 15.03
N ALA A 8 5.75 -13.05 14.30
CA ALA A 8 6.11 -12.66 12.94
C ALA A 8 4.88 -12.58 12.01
N PHE A 9 3.96 -13.53 12.14
CA PHE A 9 2.71 -13.55 11.39
C PHE A 9 1.81 -12.36 11.73
N ALA A 10 1.64 -12.06 13.02
CA ALA A 10 0.88 -10.90 13.47
C ALA A 10 1.50 -9.58 12.99
N LEU A 11 2.84 -9.45 13.03
CA LEU A 11 3.56 -8.29 12.49
C LEU A 11 3.29 -8.11 11.00
N ASN A 12 3.29 -9.19 10.21
CA ASN A 12 2.97 -9.10 8.79
C ASN A 12 1.52 -8.74 8.54
N LEU A 13 0.56 -9.24 9.31
CA LEU A 13 -0.87 -8.94 9.09
C LEU A 13 -1.28 -7.54 9.54
N PHE A 14 -0.80 -7.10 10.71
CA PHE A 14 -1.35 -5.91 11.37
C PHE A 14 -0.42 -4.69 11.36
N VAL A 15 0.87 -4.87 11.10
CA VAL A 15 1.83 -3.76 11.12
C VAL A 15 2.18 -3.35 9.69
N PHE A 16 2.91 -4.20 8.98
CA PHE A 16 3.35 -3.90 7.62
C PHE A 16 3.84 -5.16 6.90
N PRO A 17 3.59 -5.32 5.59
CA PRO A 17 4.09 -6.45 4.83
C PRO A 17 5.63 -6.48 4.81
N GLY A 18 6.22 -7.60 5.23
CA GLY A 18 7.67 -7.79 5.32
C GLY A 18 8.25 -7.62 6.73
N MET A 19 7.51 -7.03 7.68
CA MET A 19 7.96 -6.91 9.08
C MET A 19 8.15 -8.26 9.77
N GLY A 20 7.31 -9.25 9.44
CA GLY A 20 7.48 -10.63 9.90
C GLY A 20 8.77 -11.26 9.40
N HIS A 21 9.18 -10.97 8.17
CA HIS A 21 10.45 -11.44 7.60
C HIS A 21 11.66 -10.79 8.27
N PHE A 22 11.59 -9.48 8.54
CA PHE A 22 12.63 -8.79 9.31
C PHE A 22 12.78 -9.36 10.72
N TYR A 23 11.65 -9.63 11.41
CA TYR A 23 11.66 -10.26 12.73
C TYR A 23 12.31 -11.65 12.71
N LEU A 24 12.08 -12.42 11.64
CA LEU A 24 12.72 -13.73 11.42
C LEU A 24 14.14 -13.63 10.82
N ARG A 25 14.78 -12.45 10.84
CA ARG A 25 16.12 -12.16 10.31
C ARG A 25 16.29 -12.40 8.79
N ARG A 26 15.20 -12.53 8.03
CA ARG A 26 15.22 -12.65 6.56
C ARG A 26 15.14 -11.28 5.89
N LYS A 27 16.22 -10.51 6.04
CA LYS A 27 16.29 -9.10 5.59
C LYS A 27 15.99 -8.94 4.10
N ILE A 28 16.55 -9.80 3.24
CA ILE A 28 16.37 -9.70 1.78
C ILE A 28 14.88 -9.83 1.40
N ALA A 29 14.20 -10.85 1.92
CA ALA A 29 12.78 -11.07 1.66
C ALA A 29 11.92 -9.92 2.19
N GLY A 30 12.18 -9.46 3.43
CA GLY A 30 11.49 -8.31 4.02
C GLY A 30 11.66 -7.03 3.19
N THR A 31 12.88 -6.74 2.73
CA THR A 31 13.18 -5.59 1.88
C THR A 31 12.46 -5.68 0.53
N LEU A 32 12.51 -6.83 -0.14
CA LEU A 32 11.83 -7.02 -1.44
C LEU A 32 10.31 -6.78 -1.31
N ILE A 33 9.67 -7.35 -0.29
CA ILE A 33 8.25 -7.15 -0.03
C ILE A 33 7.95 -5.67 0.23
N SER A 34 8.77 -5.02 1.06
CA SER A 34 8.60 -3.60 1.38
C SER A 34 8.76 -2.70 0.17
N VAL A 35 9.73 -2.98 -0.71
CA VAL A 35 9.95 -2.23 -1.97
C VAL A 35 8.77 -2.39 -2.91
N VAL A 36 8.22 -3.59 -3.06
CA VAL A 36 7.02 -3.82 -3.90
C VAL A 36 5.83 -3.04 -3.36
N VAL A 37 5.57 -3.10 -2.05
CA VAL A 37 4.47 -2.36 -1.41
C VAL A 37 4.66 -0.85 -1.57
N ALA A 38 5.86 -0.35 -1.30
CA ALA A 38 6.20 1.07 -1.47
C ALA A 38 6.04 1.50 -2.94
N GLY A 39 6.44 0.68 -3.90
CA GLY A 39 6.29 0.95 -5.33
C GLY A 39 4.83 1.05 -5.77
N ILE A 40 3.96 0.14 -5.30
CA ILE A 40 2.53 0.19 -5.61
C ILE A 40 1.89 1.45 -5.01
N LEU A 41 2.18 1.76 -3.74
CA LEU A 41 1.67 2.97 -3.08
C LEU A 41 2.17 4.24 -3.78
N LEU A 42 3.45 4.30 -4.13
CA LEU A 42 4.03 5.45 -4.83
C LEU A 42 3.37 5.65 -6.20
N ALA A 43 3.16 4.58 -6.96
CA ALA A 43 2.46 4.67 -8.24
C ALA A 43 1.03 5.21 -8.08
N MET A 44 0.31 4.78 -7.03
CA MET A 44 -1.03 5.27 -6.72
C MET A 44 -1.04 6.75 -6.33
N ILE A 45 -0.09 7.18 -5.50
CA ILE A 45 0.05 8.57 -5.07
C ILE A 45 0.42 9.47 -6.26
N VAL A 46 1.39 9.08 -7.08
CA VAL A 46 1.82 9.87 -8.25
C VAL A 46 0.67 10.10 -9.22
N VAL A 47 -0.12 9.06 -9.50
CA VAL A 47 -1.29 9.20 -10.39
C VAL A 47 -2.34 10.11 -9.76
N PHE A 48 -2.62 9.99 -8.46
CA PHE A 48 -3.52 10.87 -7.74
C PHE A 48 -3.09 12.34 -7.83
N GLU A 49 -1.82 12.62 -7.49
CA GLU A 49 -1.24 13.96 -7.51
C GLU A 49 -1.23 14.57 -8.91
N MET A 50 -0.89 13.79 -9.95
CA MET A 50 -0.92 14.27 -11.34
C MET A 50 -2.33 14.66 -11.78
N ASP A 51 -3.33 13.85 -11.46
CA ASP A 51 -4.72 14.14 -11.83
C ASP A 51 -5.28 15.31 -10.99
N ALA A 52 -4.90 15.41 -9.70
CA ALA A 52 -5.24 16.54 -8.84
C ALA A 52 -4.64 17.86 -9.37
N TYR A 53 -3.37 17.85 -9.73
CA TYR A 53 -2.67 19.00 -10.29
C TYR A 53 -3.32 19.50 -11.59
N ARG A 54 -3.73 18.58 -12.48
CA ARG A 54 -4.45 18.93 -13.71
C ARG A 54 -5.78 19.64 -13.43
N GLN A 55 -6.52 19.20 -12.43
CA GLN A 55 -7.78 19.86 -12.06
C GLN A 55 -7.54 21.23 -11.39
N VAL A 56 -6.50 21.36 -10.56
CA VAL A 56 -6.11 22.66 -9.97
C VAL A 56 -5.81 23.68 -11.06
N GLN A 57 -5.05 23.30 -12.10
CA GLN A 57 -4.70 24.22 -13.19
C GLN A 57 -5.93 24.75 -13.95
N GLN A 58 -7.04 24.03 -13.93
CA GLN A 58 -8.29 24.46 -14.56
C GLN A 58 -9.11 25.39 -13.65
N ILE A 59 -8.83 25.41 -12.35
CA ILE A 59 -9.55 26.22 -11.35
C ILE A 59 -8.74 27.49 -11.07
N THR A 60 -9.27 28.64 -11.49
CA THR A 60 -8.59 29.94 -11.38
C THR A 60 -8.47 30.48 -9.94
N ASN A 61 -9.13 29.85 -8.97
CA ASN A 61 -9.28 30.37 -7.61
C ASN A 61 -8.88 29.33 -6.53
N LEU A 62 -7.68 29.49 -5.99
CA LEU A 62 -7.08 28.60 -4.97
C LEU A 62 -7.95 28.46 -3.71
N LYS A 63 -8.70 29.52 -3.36
CA LYS A 63 -9.61 29.54 -2.20
C LYS A 63 -10.82 28.62 -2.39
N HIS A 64 -11.29 28.47 -3.63
CA HIS A 64 -12.37 27.55 -3.99
C HIS A 64 -11.89 26.09 -4.03
N TYR A 65 -10.62 25.87 -4.38
CA TYR A 65 -9.99 24.54 -4.36
C TYR A 65 -9.92 23.96 -2.94
N ILE A 66 -9.43 24.73 -1.97
CA ILE A 66 -9.27 24.24 -0.59
C ILE A 66 -10.64 23.91 0.03
N SER A 67 -11.68 24.68 -0.27
CA SER A 67 -13.02 24.44 0.28
C SER A 67 -13.73 23.22 -0.33
N HIS A 68 -13.30 22.74 -1.51
CA HIS A 68 -13.88 21.58 -2.22
C HIS A 68 -12.88 20.42 -2.41
N ALA A 69 -11.73 20.45 -1.74
CA ALA A 69 -10.72 19.41 -1.84
C ALA A 69 -11.26 17.98 -1.57
N PRO A 70 -12.18 17.75 -0.60
CA PRO A 70 -12.79 16.43 -0.40
C PRO A 70 -13.63 15.94 -1.59
N GLU A 71 -14.37 16.84 -2.24
CA GLU A 71 -15.18 16.51 -3.42
C GLU A 71 -14.31 16.26 -4.65
N MET A 72 -13.22 17.01 -4.81
CA MET A 72 -12.25 16.75 -5.87
C MET A 72 -11.56 15.40 -5.67
N ALA A 73 -11.17 15.08 -4.43
CA ALA A 73 -10.57 13.79 -4.11
C ALA A 73 -11.53 12.63 -4.37
N SER A 74 -12.82 12.78 -4.03
CA SER A 74 -13.83 11.74 -4.31
C SER A 74 -14.08 11.58 -5.81
N HIS A 75 -14.12 12.68 -6.58
CA HIS A 75 -14.26 12.64 -8.03
C HIS A 75 -13.06 11.95 -8.71
N LEU A 76 -11.83 12.31 -8.29
CA LEU A 76 -10.59 11.68 -8.76
C LEU A 76 -10.55 10.18 -8.47
N TRP A 77 -10.99 9.81 -7.27
CA TRP A 77 -11.10 8.41 -6.86
C TRP A 77 -12.06 7.63 -7.76
N VAL A 78 -13.23 8.19 -8.05
CA VAL A 78 -14.23 7.57 -8.94
C VAL A 78 -13.69 7.46 -10.37
N GLN A 79 -13.05 8.52 -10.88
CA GLN A 79 -12.49 8.54 -12.23
C GLN A 79 -11.42 7.46 -12.46
N ARG A 80 -10.61 7.17 -11.43
CA ARG A 80 -9.54 6.15 -11.47
C ARG A 80 -9.87 4.91 -10.65
N GLN A 81 -11.16 4.65 -10.38
CA GLN A 81 -11.57 3.59 -9.45
C GLN A 81 -10.99 2.22 -9.84
N THR A 82 -10.97 1.89 -11.13
CA THR A 82 -10.39 0.62 -11.63
C THR A 82 -8.90 0.51 -11.32
N PHE A 83 -8.13 1.59 -11.52
CA PHE A 83 -6.70 1.62 -11.23
C PHE A 83 -6.43 1.44 -9.73
N TYR A 84 -7.15 2.17 -8.88
CA TYR A 84 -7.03 1.99 -7.43
C TYR A 84 -7.47 0.60 -6.98
N LYS A 85 -8.57 0.06 -7.53
CA LYS A 85 -8.99 -1.33 -7.25
C LYS A 85 -7.90 -2.34 -7.58
N ILE A 86 -7.24 -2.21 -8.74
CA ILE A 86 -6.12 -3.07 -9.11
C ILE A 86 -4.95 -2.88 -8.14
N GLY A 87 -4.56 -1.65 -7.83
CA GLY A 87 -3.48 -1.34 -6.88
C GLY A 87 -3.73 -1.92 -5.48
N PHE A 88 -4.92 -1.72 -4.91
CA PHE A 88 -5.29 -2.30 -3.62
C PHE A 88 -5.40 -3.82 -3.66
N SER A 89 -5.85 -4.40 -4.79
CA SER A 89 -5.88 -5.86 -4.95
C SER A 89 -4.46 -6.43 -4.95
N LEU A 90 -3.52 -5.80 -5.68
CA LEU A 90 -2.11 -6.19 -5.68
C LEU A 90 -1.49 -6.04 -4.28
N LEU A 91 -1.76 -4.93 -3.59
CA LEU A 91 -1.34 -4.74 -2.20
C LEU A 91 -1.88 -5.87 -1.30
N GLY A 92 -3.18 -6.17 -1.39
CA GLY A 92 -3.81 -7.26 -0.64
C GLY A 92 -3.17 -8.62 -0.92
N LEU A 93 -2.88 -8.93 -2.18
CA LEU A 93 -2.21 -10.18 -2.58
C LEU A 93 -0.78 -10.27 -2.01
N VAL A 94 0.01 -9.18 -2.10
CA VAL A 94 1.35 -9.13 -1.53
C VAL A 94 1.29 -9.25 0.00
N TRP A 95 0.31 -8.60 0.63
CA TRP A 95 0.12 -8.61 2.07
C TRP A 95 -0.21 -10.03 2.57
N ILE A 96 -1.26 -10.65 2.03
CA ILE A 96 -1.67 -12.02 2.39
C ILE A 96 -0.56 -13.01 2.03
N GLY A 97 0.03 -12.88 0.84
CA GLY A 97 1.14 -13.72 0.39
C GLY A 97 2.33 -13.68 1.36
N SER A 98 2.71 -12.49 1.82
CA SER A 98 3.80 -12.33 2.81
C SER A 98 3.47 -12.96 4.17
N ALA A 99 2.22 -12.88 4.61
CA ALA A 99 1.78 -13.48 5.87
C ALA A 99 1.77 -15.02 5.77
N VAL A 100 1.26 -15.57 4.67
CA VAL A 100 1.28 -17.01 4.39
C VAL A 100 2.71 -17.53 4.29
N ASP A 101 3.61 -16.80 3.63
CA ASP A 101 5.02 -17.16 3.55
C ASP A 101 5.63 -17.25 4.96
N VAL A 102 5.47 -16.22 5.80
CA VAL A 102 5.93 -16.26 7.20
C VAL A 102 5.37 -17.44 7.98
N PHE A 103 4.10 -17.78 7.76
CA PHE A 103 3.48 -18.93 8.41
C PHE A 103 4.10 -20.28 7.99
N ARG A 104 4.55 -20.38 6.73
CA ARG A 104 5.21 -21.58 6.17
C ARG A 104 6.68 -21.73 6.60
N ILE A 105 7.33 -20.67 7.10
CA ILE A 105 8.77 -20.66 7.47
C ILE A 105 9.11 -21.62 8.64
N LYS A 106 8.14 -22.29 9.26
CA LYS A 106 8.35 -23.26 10.35
C LYS A 106 9.17 -24.52 10.04
N LYS A 107 9.62 -24.73 8.81
CA LYS A 107 10.14 -26.03 8.36
C LYS A 107 11.67 -26.16 8.25
N ILE A 108 12.45 -25.29 8.90
CA ILE A 108 13.91 -25.44 9.02
C ILE A 108 14.30 -25.30 10.49
#